data_AF-A0A372DU55-F1
#
_entry.id   AF-A0A372DU55-F1
#
_cell.length_a   1.000
_cell.length_b   1.000
_cell.length_c   1.000
_cell.angle_alpha   90.00
_cell.angle_beta   90.00
_cell.angle_gamma   90.00
#
_symmetry.space_group_name_H-M   'P 1'
#
loop_
_entity.id
_entity.type
_entity.pdbx_description
1 polymer ?
#
loop_
_entity_poly.entity_id
_entity_poly.type
_entity_poly.pdbx_seq_one_letter_code
_entity_poly.pdbx_strand_id
1 'polypeptide(L)'
;MERAELLALLGRAKAEGWTELDLAGLDLVELPPEIGELIQLQILTLGKWDQEAREIKVNRLTTLPPEIGQLKNLTELSLSFNQLSELPAVLGELEKSDI
;
A
#
# COMPACT_ATOMS: atom_id res chain seq x y z
N MET A 1 -13.54 -0.25 -5.56
CA MET A 1 -13.74 -1.06 -4.35
C MET A 1 -14.40 -0.20 -3.28
N GLU A 2 -15.34 -0.71 -2.49
CA GLU A 2 -15.91 0.03 -1.36
C GLU A 2 -15.01 -0.01 -0.12
N ARG A 3 -15.09 1.01 0.75
CA ARG A 3 -14.29 1.10 1.98
C ARG A 3 -14.45 -0.13 2.89
N ALA A 4 -15.66 -0.67 3.00
CA ALA A 4 -15.94 -1.84 3.84
C ALA A 4 -15.25 -3.11 3.30
N GLU A 5 -15.22 -3.28 1.98
CA GLU A 5 -14.52 -4.40 1.35
C GLU A 5 -13.02 -4.29 1.57
N LEU A 6 -12.46 -3.08 1.47
CA LEU A 6 -11.05 -2.83 1.74
C LEU A 6 -10.68 -3.21 3.18
N LEU A 7 -11.47 -2.78 4.16
CA LEU A 7 -11.24 -3.14 5.56
C LEU A 7 -11.35 -4.65 5.80
N ALA A 8 -12.31 -5.33 5.18
CA ALA A 8 -12.43 -6.77 5.27
C ALA A 8 -11.20 -7.49 4.67
N LEU A 9 -10.69 -7.00 3.53
CA LEU A 9 -9.47 -7.50 2.90
C LEU A 9 -8.25 -7.31 3.80
N LEU A 10 -8.08 -6.13 4.41
CA LEU A 10 -6.99 -5.87 5.35
C LEU A 10 -7.09 -6.79 6.59
N GLY A 11 -8.29 -6.95 7.15
CA GLY A 11 -8.53 -7.87 8.26
C GLY A 11 -8.16 -9.31 7.92
N ARG A 12 -8.47 -9.75 6.70
CA ARG A 12 -8.09 -11.07 6.19
C ARG A 12 -6.57 -11.19 5.99
N ALA A 13 -5.94 -10.21 5.36
CA ALA A 13 -4.49 -10.16 5.16
C ALA A 13 -3.73 -10.25 6.50
N LYS A 14 -4.24 -9.58 7.54
CA LYS A 14 -3.74 -9.67 8.91
C LYS A 14 -3.91 -11.08 9.49
N ALA A 15 -5.12 -11.61 9.44
CA ALA A 15 -5.45 -12.90 10.04
C ALA A 15 -4.70 -14.07 9.38
N GLU A 16 -4.48 -13.99 8.07
CA GLU A 16 -3.77 -15.00 7.30
C GLU A 16 -2.25 -14.72 7.22
N GLY A 17 -1.78 -13.59 7.76
CA GLY A 17 -0.35 -13.26 7.81
C GLY A 17 0.26 -13.01 6.43
N TRP A 18 -0.47 -12.40 5.51
CA TRP A 18 0.03 -12.11 4.16
C TRP A 18 1.26 -11.21 4.22
N THR A 19 2.31 -11.61 3.49
CA THR A 19 3.55 -10.85 3.34
C THR A 19 3.52 -9.94 2.11
N GLU A 20 2.62 -10.21 1.17
CA GLU A 20 2.44 -9.44 -0.05
C GLU A 20 0.98 -9.04 -0.17
N LEU A 21 0.73 -7.76 -0.46
CA LEU A 21 -0.60 -7.23 -0.66
C LEU A 21 -0.62 -6.34 -1.91
N ASP A 22 -1.42 -6.75 -2.89
CA ASP A 22 -1.66 -5.99 -4.11
C ASP A 22 -3.05 -5.33 -4.03
N LEU A 23 -3.03 -4.00 -4.05
CA LEU A 23 -4.20 -3.14 -4.05
C LEU A 23 -4.26 -2.28 -5.33
N ALA A 24 -3.45 -2.55 -6.35
CA ALA A 24 -3.42 -1.74 -7.56
C ALA A 24 -4.71 -1.87 -8.38
N GLY A 25 -5.18 -0.75 -8.94
CA GLY A 25 -6.34 -0.75 -9.84
C GLY A 25 -7.68 -0.95 -9.13
N LEU A 26 -7.78 -0.63 -7.84
CA LEU A 26 -9.01 -0.76 -7.04
C LEU A 26 -9.81 0.55 -6.95
N ASP A 27 -9.41 1.58 -7.70
CA ASP A 27 -9.96 2.95 -7.69
C ASP A 27 -9.95 3.58 -6.29
N LEU A 28 -8.95 3.24 -5.45
CA LEU A 28 -8.84 3.77 -4.10
C LEU A 28 -8.54 5.28 -4.12
N VAL A 29 -9.28 6.05 -3.34
CA VAL A 29 -9.06 7.51 -3.16
C VAL A 29 -8.25 7.79 -1.90
N GLU A 30 -8.40 6.92 -0.89
CA GLU A 30 -7.65 6.95 0.36
C GLU A 30 -7.30 5.54 0.79
N LEU A 31 -6.24 5.41 1.59
CA LEU A 31 -5.87 4.17 2.25
C LEU A 31 -6.20 4.31 3.74
N PRO A 32 -6.92 3.37 4.35
CA PRO A 32 -7.35 3.49 5.73
C PRO A 32 -6.16 3.22 6.68
N PRO A 33 -6.14 3.84 7.88
CA PRO A 33 -5.03 3.72 8.83
C PRO A 33 -4.77 2.27 9.30
N GLU A 34 -5.77 1.40 9.20
CA GLU A 34 -5.71 -0.04 9.46
C GLU A 34 -4.61 -0.75 8.64
N ILE A 35 -4.13 -0.14 7.55
CA ILE A 35 -2.95 -0.65 6.83
C ILE A 35 -1.75 -0.83 7.77
N GLY A 36 -1.55 0.05 8.75
CA GLY A 36 -0.43 -0.02 9.69
C GLY A 36 -0.44 -1.25 10.60
N GLU A 37 -1.59 -1.93 10.73
CA GLU A 37 -1.69 -3.17 11.50
C GLU A 37 -1.04 -4.38 10.81
N LEU A 38 -0.77 -4.28 9.50
CA LEU A 38 -0.19 -5.35 8.69
C LEU A 38 1.33 -5.40 8.81
N ILE A 39 1.83 -5.42 10.04
CA ILE A 39 3.27 -5.34 10.36
C ILE A 39 4.12 -6.44 9.71
N GLN A 40 3.50 -7.54 9.28
CA GLN A 40 4.14 -8.65 8.59
C GLN A 40 4.35 -8.43 7.09
N LEU A 41 3.75 -7.38 6.50
CA LEU A 41 3.90 -7.08 5.08
C LEU A 41 5.34 -6.73 4.74
N GLN A 42 5.79 -7.29 3.62
CA GLN A 42 7.07 -7.05 2.96
C GLN A 42 6.87 -6.29 1.65
N ILE A 43 5.78 -6.59 0.92
CA ILE A 43 5.47 -5.96 -0.35
C ILE A 43 4.06 -5.37 -0.31
N LEU A 44 3.95 -4.08 -0.60
CA LEU A 44 2.68 -3.38 -0.77
C LEU A 44 2.64 -2.69 -2.13
N THR A 45 1.70 -3.12 -2.97
CA THR A 45 1.52 -2.55 -4.31
C THR A 45 0.24 -1.72 -4.38
N LEU A 46 0.37 -0.42 -4.59
CA LEU A 46 -0.73 0.54 -4.73
C LEU A 46 -0.86 1.09 -6.14
N GLY A 47 0.06 0.74 -7.03
CA GLY A 47 -0.04 0.96 -8.47
C GLY A 47 1.07 0.23 -9.22
N LYS A 48 0.75 -0.35 -10.38
CA LYS A 48 1.68 -1.11 -11.21
C LYS A 48 1.30 -1.10 -12.69
N TRP A 49 2.28 -1.36 -13.55
CA TRP A 49 1.99 -1.79 -14.92
C TRP A 49 1.64 -3.28 -14.91
N ASP A 50 0.47 -3.63 -15.44
CA ASP A 50 0.07 -5.02 -15.62
C ASP A 50 0.48 -5.47 -17.04
N GLN A 51 1.47 -6.36 -17.11
CA GLN A 51 2.00 -6.82 -18.40
C GLN A 51 1.02 -7.73 -19.14
N GLU A 52 0.25 -8.55 -18.42
CA GLU A 52 -0.67 -9.52 -19.01
C GLU A 52 -1.87 -8.81 -19.62
N ALA A 53 -2.47 -7.89 -18.87
CA ALA A 53 -3.60 -7.10 -19.31
C ALA A 53 -3.18 -5.89 -20.20
N ARG A 54 -1.87 -5.60 -20.27
CA ARG A 54 -1.29 -4.47 -21.03
C ARG A 54 -1.91 -3.12 -20.64
N GLU A 55 -2.18 -2.94 -19.36
CA GLU A 55 -2.83 -1.76 -18.80
C GLU A 55 -2.13 -1.29 -17.52
N ILE A 56 -2.30 -0.01 -17.20
CA ILE A 56 -1.84 0.55 -15.93
C ILE A 56 -2.91 0.27 -14.88
N LYS A 57 -2.55 -0.47 -13.83
CA LYS A 57 -3.37 -0.62 -12.63
C LYS A 57 -2.99 0.49 -11.66
N VAL A 58 -3.91 1.42 -11.47
CA VAL A 58 -3.68 2.68 -10.75
C VAL A 58 -4.78 2.94 -9.72
N ASN A 59 -4.41 3.57 -8.61
CA ASN A 59 -5.35 4.17 -7.68
C ASN A 59 -5.31 5.71 -7.77
N ARG A 60 -6.27 6.37 -7.12
CA ARG A 60 -6.40 7.83 -7.10
C ARG A 60 -6.00 8.40 -5.74
N LEU A 61 -5.03 7.75 -5.08
CA LEU A 61 -4.54 8.18 -3.77
C LEU A 61 -3.87 9.54 -3.92
N THR A 62 -4.30 10.50 -3.11
CA THR A 62 -3.71 11.85 -3.01
C THR A 62 -2.78 11.99 -1.82
N THR A 63 -2.99 11.16 -0.79
CA THR A 63 -2.19 11.07 0.43
C THR A 63 -2.07 9.62 0.88
N LEU A 64 -1.16 9.36 1.83
CA LEU A 64 -1.05 8.08 2.53
C LEU A 64 -1.22 8.32 4.04
N PRO A 65 -1.81 7.37 4.77
CA PRO A 65 -1.92 7.46 6.22
C PRO A 65 -0.52 7.37 6.87
N PRO A 66 -0.24 8.14 7.94
CA PRO A 66 1.03 8.05 8.67
C PRO A 66 1.28 6.66 9.28
N GLU A 67 0.24 5.86 9.48
CA GLU A 67 0.33 4.47 9.94
C GLU A 67 1.10 3.57 8.99
N ILE A 68 1.35 3.97 7.74
CA ILE A 68 2.23 3.25 6.82
C ILE A 68 3.65 3.09 7.39
N GLY A 69 4.10 4.00 8.26
CA GLY A 69 5.38 3.89 8.98
C GLY A 69 5.43 2.75 10.01
N GLN A 70 4.30 2.13 10.34
CA GLN A 70 4.26 0.96 11.23
C GLN A 70 4.64 -0.34 10.51
N LEU A 71 4.67 -0.34 9.17
CA LEU A 71 5.04 -1.47 8.34
C LEU A 71 6.55 -1.71 8.35
N LYS A 72 7.11 -2.08 9.50
CA LYS A 72 8.56 -2.20 9.73
C LYS A 72 9.26 -3.28 8.90
N ASN A 73 8.51 -4.26 8.40
CA ASN A 73 9.04 -5.33 7.54
C ASN A 73 8.92 -5.01 6.04
N LEU A 74 8.36 -3.84 5.68
CA LEU A 74 8.12 -3.47 4.30
C LEU A 74 9.44 -3.21 3.58
N THR A 75 9.74 -4.04 2.60
CA THR A 75 10.91 -3.93 1.73
C THR A 75 10.59 -3.26 0.41
N GLU A 76 9.34 -3.36 -0.04
CA GLU A 76 8.88 -2.79 -1.31
C GLU A 76 7.52 -2.09 -1.16
N LEU A 77 7.47 -0.83 -1.62
CA LEU A 77 6.26 -0.02 -1.66
C LEU A 77 6.11 0.60 -3.06
N SER A 78 5.23 0.04 -3.89
CA SER A 78 4.96 0.60 -5.21
C SER A 78 3.79 1.58 -5.17
N LEU A 79 4.10 2.86 -5.30
CA LEU A 79 3.12 3.96 -5.35
C LEU A 79 2.87 4.48 -6.76
N SER A 80 3.47 3.84 -7.77
CA SER A 80 3.48 4.31 -9.15
C SER A 80 2.08 4.66 -9.66
N PHE A 81 2.00 5.67 -10.52
CA PHE A 81 0.77 6.12 -11.19
C PHE A 81 -0.31 6.74 -10.29
N ASN A 82 -0.15 6.77 -8.96
CA ASN A 82 -1.06 7.49 -8.06
C ASN A 82 -0.96 9.03 -8.22
N GLN A 83 -1.83 9.76 -7.52
CA GLN A 83 -1.90 11.23 -7.54
C GLN A 83 -1.30 11.85 -6.26
N LEU A 84 -0.33 11.17 -5.66
CA LEU A 84 0.31 11.60 -4.42
C LEU A 84 1.08 12.90 -4.66
N SER A 85 0.69 13.97 -3.97
CA SER A 85 1.43 15.24 -3.97
C SER A 85 2.55 15.25 -2.94
N GLU A 86 2.40 14.47 -1.88
CA GLU A 86 3.34 14.35 -0.77
C GLU A 86 3.34 12.92 -0.23
N LEU A 87 4.45 12.56 0.42
CA LEU A 87 4.58 11.32 1.17
C LEU A 87 4.65 11.66 2.66
N PRO A 88 4.06 10.85 3.55
CA PRO A 88 4.17 11.03 4.99
C PRO A 88 5.64 11.08 5.42
N ALA A 89 5.98 11.99 6.34
CA ALA A 89 7.36 12.15 6.84
C ALA A 89 7.94 10.84 7.40
N VAL A 90 7.09 9.96 7.94
CA VAL A 90 7.45 8.62 8.43
C VAL A 90 8.08 7.71 7.38
N LEU A 91 7.80 7.91 6.08
CA LEU A 91 8.47 7.18 5.00
C LEU A 91 9.88 7.70 4.74
N GLY A 92 10.18 8.94 5.12
CA GLY A 92 11.53 9.51 5.11
C GLY A 92 12.42 8.99 6.24
N GLU A 93 11.81 8.45 7.31
CA GLU A 93 12.48 7.75 8.42
C GLU A 93 12.69 6.26 8.16
N LEU A 94 12.22 5.73 7.01
CA LEU A 94 12.74 4.48 6.47
C LEU A 94 14.17 4.74 5.98
N GLU A 95 15.09 4.91 6.94
CA GLU A 95 16.52 5.01 6.66
C GLU A 95 16.90 3.84 5.75
N LYS A 96 17.46 4.20 4.59
CA LYS A 96 18.08 3.27 3.65
C LYS A 96 18.97 2.32 4.44
N SER A 97 18.51 1.09 4.66
CA SER A 97 19.41 0.00 5.01
C SER A 97 20.34 -0.17 3.82
N ASP A 98 21.63 0.00 4.10
CA ASP A 98 22.75 0.08 3.16
C ASP A 98 22.63 -0.85 1.94
N ILE A 99 22.87 -0.27 0.76
CA ILE A 99 23.30 -1.00 -0.45
C ILE A 99 24.82 -1.17 -0.37
#